data_AF-A0A849T489-F1
#
_entry.id   AF-A0A849T489-F1
#
_cell.length_a   1.000
_cell.length_b   1.000
_cell.length_c   1.000
_cell.angle_alpha   90.00
_cell.angle_beta   90.00
_cell.angle_gamma   90.00
#
_symmetry.space_group_name_H-M   'P 1'
#
loop_
_entity.id
_entity.type
_entity.pdbx_description
1 polymer ?
#
loop_
_entity_poly.entity_id
_entity_poly.type
_entity_poly.pdbx_seq_one_letter_code
_entity_poly.pdbx_strand_id
1 'polypeptide(L)'
;IGLCGGLFVVPLNALLQEKGHETIGAGNALAVQNFVENLVMLMFVGGYSLVAAMGIPVTQILIGFGLILLVFIGVLAVFRMRRK
;
A
#
# COMPACT_ATOMS: atom_id res chain seq x y z
N ILE A 1 -0.85 5.71 16.73
CA ILE A 1 0.19 5.75 15.67
C ILE A 1 -0.47 5.18 14.42
N GLY A 2 -0.84 6.03 13.46
CA GLY A 2 -1.72 5.64 12.35
C GLY A 2 -2.45 6.82 11.69
N LEU A 3 -2.41 8.00 12.31
CA LEU A 3 -3.02 9.23 11.77
C LEU A 3 -2.52 9.53 10.35
N CYS A 4 -1.21 9.44 10.12
CA CYS A 4 -0.63 9.65 8.79
C CYS A 4 -1.13 8.61 7.77
N GLY A 5 -1.24 7.34 8.16
CA GLY A 5 -1.80 6.30 7.30
C GLY A 5 -3.28 6.56 6.98
N GLY A 6 -4.10 6.85 8.00
CA GLY A 6 -5.54 7.09 7.83
C GLY A 6 -5.84 8.32 6.97
N LEU A 7 -5.08 9.41 7.13
CA LEU A 7 -5.24 10.63 6.33
C LEU A 7 -4.88 10.44 4.84
N PHE A 8 -4.07 9.45 4.49
CA PHE A 8 -3.71 9.17 3.09
C PHE A 8 -4.52 8.03 2.48
N VAL A 9 -4.75 6.95 3.21
CA VAL A 9 -5.40 5.74 2.68
C VAL A 9 -6.87 6.02 2.33
N VAL A 10 -7.61 6.72 3.20
CA VAL A 10 -9.04 6.98 2.96
C VAL A 10 -9.26 7.89 1.73
N PRO A 11 -8.59 9.05 1.58
CA PRO A 11 -8.76 9.88 0.39
C PRO A 11 -8.19 9.23 -0.88
N LEU A 12 -7.09 8.49 -0.79
CA LEU A 12 -6.54 7.78 -1.95
C LEU A 12 -7.53 6.76 -2.50
N ASN A 13 -8.19 6.03 -1.60
CA ASN A 13 -9.22 5.08 -1.99
C ASN A 13 -10.43 5.76 -2.66
N ALA A 14 -10.86 6.91 -2.15
CA ALA A 14 -11.91 7.70 -2.78
C ALA A 14 -11.49 8.24 -4.16
N LEU A 15 -10.25 8.72 -4.32
CA LEU A 15 -9.72 9.21 -5.60
C LEU A 15 -9.63 8.10 -6.65
N LEU A 16 -9.18 6.90 -6.26
CA LEU A 16 -9.16 5.73 -7.15
C LEU A 16 -10.57 5.31 -7.54
N GLN A 17 -11.53 5.38 -6.61
CA GLN A 17 -12.93 5.09 -6.89
C GLN A 17 -13.54 6.12 -7.85
N GLU A 18 -13.22 7.41 -7.70
CA GLU A 18 -13.65 8.48 -8.61
C GLU A 18 -13.06 8.30 -10.01
N LYS A 19 -11.75 8.03 -10.11
CA LYS A 19 -11.11 7.74 -11.40
C LYS A 19 -11.66 6.47 -12.04
N GLY A 20 -11.89 5.43 -11.25
CA GLY A 20 -12.53 4.21 -11.70
C GLY A 20 -13.98 4.45 -12.15
N HIS A 21 -14.72 5.34 -11.49
CA HIS A 21 -16.08 5.72 -11.88
C HIS A 21 -16.09 6.32 -13.28
N GLU A 22 -15.17 7.25 -13.58
CA GLU A 22 -15.03 7.86 -14.91
C GLU A 22 -14.69 6.83 -15.99
N THR A 23 -13.92 5.78 -15.68
CA THR A 23 -13.42 4.81 -16.68
C THR A 23 -14.27 3.56 -16.85
N ILE A 24 -14.78 2.97 -15.76
CA ILE A 24 -15.39 1.63 -15.73
C ILE A 24 -16.72 1.58 -14.95
N GLY A 25 -17.17 2.72 -14.40
CA GLY A 25 -18.38 2.83 -13.58
C GLY A 25 -18.15 2.54 -12.10
N ALA A 26 -18.96 3.15 -11.23
CA ALA A 26 -18.76 3.14 -9.77
C ALA A 26 -18.75 1.73 -9.15
N GLY A 27 -19.68 0.87 -9.59
CA GLY A 27 -19.80 -0.50 -9.06
C GLY A 27 -18.59 -1.37 -9.41
N ASN A 28 -18.10 -1.28 -10.65
CA ASN A 28 -16.92 -2.02 -11.10
C ASN A 28 -15.64 -1.49 -10.45
N ALA A 29 -15.51 -0.17 -10.29
CA ALA A 29 -14.39 0.44 -9.59
C ALA A 29 -14.28 -0.03 -8.13
N LEU A 30 -15.41 -0.04 -7.41
CA LEU A 30 -15.47 -0.53 -6.03
C LEU A 30 -15.15 -2.02 -5.93
N ALA A 31 -15.68 -2.84 -6.86
CA ALA A 31 -15.42 -4.28 -6.89
C ALA A 31 -13.93 -4.58 -7.14
N VAL A 32 -13.30 -3.88 -8.09
CA VAL A 32 -11.86 -4.04 -8.39
C VAL A 32 -11.03 -3.57 -7.19
N GLN A 33 -11.38 -2.45 -6.56
CA GLN A 33 -10.67 -1.95 -5.39
C GLN A 33 -10.73 -2.94 -4.23
N ASN A 34 -11.92 -3.45 -3.91
CA ASN A 34 -12.09 -4.43 -2.84
C ASN A 34 -11.31 -5.73 -3.13
N PHE A 35 -11.35 -6.21 -4.37
CA PHE A 35 -10.59 -7.39 -4.78
C PHE A 35 -9.08 -7.19 -4.62
N VAL A 36 -8.56 -6.06 -5.11
CA VAL A 36 -7.13 -5.74 -5.04
C VAL A 36 -6.69 -5.56 -3.58
N GLU A 37 -7.45 -4.82 -2.77
CA GLU A 37 -7.14 -4.63 -1.35
C GLU A 37 -7.08 -5.96 -0.59
N ASN A 38 -8.07 -6.83 -0.78
CA ASN A 38 -8.09 -8.15 -0.14
C ASN A 38 -6.95 -9.04 -0.63
N LEU A 39 -6.64 -9.03 -1.92
CA LEU A 39 -5.51 -9.77 -2.48
C LEU A 39 -4.18 -9.28 -1.91
N VAL A 40 -3.99 -7.97 -1.84
CA VAL A 40 -2.78 -7.34 -1.30
C VAL A 40 -2.64 -7.65 0.19
N MET A 41 -3.72 -7.56 0.98
CA MET A 41 -3.69 -7.96 2.38
C MET A 41 -3.33 -9.44 2.55
N LEU A 42 -3.91 -10.32 1.73
CA LEU A 42 -3.58 -11.75 1.75
C LEU A 42 -2.09 -11.99 1.45
N MET A 43 -1.53 -11.29 0.45
CA MET A 43 -0.10 -11.38 0.13
C MET A 43 0.77 -10.87 1.27
N PHE A 44 0.41 -9.75 1.91
CA PHE A 44 1.14 -9.21 3.05
C PHE A 44 1.11 -10.14 4.26
N VAL A 45 -0.07 -10.64 4.64
CA VAL A 45 -0.23 -11.56 5.75
C VAL A 45 0.46 -12.90 5.45
N GLY A 46 0.34 -13.41 4.23
CA GLY A 46 1.03 -14.62 3.79
C GLY A 46 2.55 -14.47 3.85
N GLY A 47 3.09 -13.39 3.29
CA GLY A 47 4.53 -13.08 3.34
C GLY A 47 5.03 -12.90 4.77
N TYR A 48 4.31 -12.14 5.59
CA TYR A 48 4.59 -12.00 7.02
C TYR A 48 4.60 -13.37 7.72
N SER A 49 3.62 -14.23 7.44
CA SER A 49 3.50 -15.53 8.09
C SER A 49 4.64 -16.47 7.70
N LEU A 50 5.09 -16.45 6.44
CA LEU A 50 6.25 -17.22 5.98
C LEU A 50 7.53 -16.77 6.69
N VAL A 51 7.75 -15.46 6.81
CA VAL A 51 8.93 -14.90 7.47
C VAL A 51 8.89 -15.18 8.98
N ALA A 52 7.71 -15.07 9.60
CA ALA A 52 7.51 -15.41 11.01
C ALA A 52 7.73 -16.91 11.28
N ALA A 53 7.34 -17.79 10.36
CA ALA A 53 7.58 -19.24 10.46
C ALA A 53 9.08 -19.59 10.44
N MET A 54 9.93 -18.75 9.86
CA MET A 54 11.39 -18.88 9.92
C MET A 54 11.99 -18.40 11.26
N GLY A 55 11.16 -17.96 12.21
CA GLY A 55 11.58 -17.49 13.54
C GLY A 55 12.11 -16.05 13.54
N ILE A 56 11.91 -15.29 12.47
CA ILE A 56 12.36 -13.89 12.42
C ILE A 56 11.49 -13.02 13.33
N PRO A 57 12.08 -12.23 14.25
CA PRO A 57 11.32 -11.36 15.15
C PRO A 57 10.51 -10.31 14.38
N VAL A 58 9.27 -10.07 14.83
CA VAL A 58 8.36 -9.06 14.24
C VAL A 58 9.02 -7.68 14.13
N THR A 59 9.86 -7.30 15.11
CA THR A 59 10.60 -6.04 15.09
C THR A 59 11.51 -5.90 13.87
N GLN A 60 12.20 -6.97 13.46
CA GLN A 60 13.08 -6.95 12.29
C GLN A 60 12.28 -6.83 10.99
N ILE A 61 11.13 -7.52 10.92
CA ILE A 61 10.20 -7.42 9.78
C ILE A 61 9.70 -5.97 9.63
N LEU A 62 9.32 -5.35 10.75
CA LEU A 62 8.82 -3.97 10.76
C LEU A 62 9.88 -2.96 10.31
N ILE A 63 11.10 -3.08 10.82
CA ILE A 63 12.24 -2.23 10.44
C ILE A 63 12.58 -2.43 8.96
N GLY A 64 12.67 -3.67 8.50
CA GLY A 64 12.96 -4.00 7.11
C GLY A 64 11.92 -3.42 6.16
N PHE A 65 10.63 -3.59 6.47
CA PHE A 65 9.54 -3.01 5.68
C PHE A 65 9.61 -1.48 5.65
N GLY A 66 9.85 -0.84 6.80
CA GLY A 66 9.99 0.62 6.91
C GLY A 66 11.15 1.16 6.07
N LEU A 67 12.30 0.48 6.06
CA LEU A 67 13.46 0.87 5.24
C LEU A 67 13.18 0.74 3.75
N ILE A 68 12.55 -0.35 3.31
CA ILE A 68 12.15 -0.55 1.91
C ILE A 68 11.19 0.56 1.47
N LEU A 69 10.17 0.86 2.29
CA LEU A 69 9.22 1.92 2.02
C LEU A 69 9.90 3.30 1.92
N LEU A 70 10.81 3.59 2.85
CA LEU A 70 11.58 4.84 2.88
C LEU A 70 12.45 5.01 1.63
N VAL A 71 13.14 3.96 1.21
CA VAL A 71 13.94 3.96 -0.03
C VAL A 71 13.03 4.17 -1.25
N PHE A 72 11.92 3.46 -1.33
CA PHE A 72 11.00 3.56 -2.46
C PHE A 72 10.42 4.97 -2.62
N ILE A 73 9.89 5.54 -1.52
CA ILE A 73 9.35 6.91 -1.51
C ILE A 73 10.49 7.93 -1.76
N GLY A 74 11.66 7.72 -1.16
CA GLY A 74 12.83 8.57 -1.36
C GLY A 74 13.28 8.62 -2.82
N VAL A 75 13.35 7.48 -3.50
CA VAL A 75 13.67 7.38 -4.93
C VAL A 75 12.61 8.10 -5.77
N LEU A 76 11.32 7.88 -5.49
CA LEU A 76 10.23 8.59 -6.19
C LEU A 76 10.31 10.11 -5.97
N ALA A 77 10.62 10.56 -4.75
CA ALA A 77 10.76 11.96 -4.41
C ALA A 77 11.94 12.60 -5.15
N VAL A 78 13.12 11.95 -5.16
CA VAL A 78 14.30 12.41 -5.90
C VAL A 78 14.01 12.46 -7.39
N PHE A 79 13.38 11.43 -7.95
CA PHE A 79 13.00 11.40 -9.36
C PHE A 79 12.04 12.53 -9.72
N ARG A 80 11.06 12.82 -8.84
CA ARG A 80 10.13 13.94 -9.02
C ARG A 80 10.83 15.30 -8.94
N MET A 81 11.79 15.47 -8.03
CA MET A 81 12.58 16.71 -7.91
C MET A 81 13.47 16.93 -9.14
N ARG A 82 14.03 15.87 -9.73
CA ARG A 82 14.86 15.95 -10.95
C ARG A 82 14.08 16.18 -12.25
N ARG A 83 12.75 16.00 -12.23
CA ARG A 83 11.87 16.32 -13.37
C ARG A 83 11.34 17.76 -13.36
N LYS A 84 11.67 18.54 -12.34
CA LYS A 84 11.52 20.00 -12.32
C LYS A 84 12.83 20.65 -12.72
#